data_AF-A0A448PC79-F1
#
_entry.id   AF-A0A448PC79-F1
#
_cell.length_a   1.000
_cell.length_b   1.000
_cell.length_c   1.000
_cell.angle_alpha   90.00
_cell.angle_beta   90.00
_cell.angle_gamma   90.00
#
_symmetry.space_group_name_H-M   'P 1'
#
loop_
_entity.id
_entity.type
_entity.pdbx_description
1 polymer ?
#
loop_
_entity_poly.entity_id
_entity_poly.type
_entity_poly.pdbx_seq_one_letter_code
_entity_poly.pdbx_strand_id
1 'polypeptide(L)' 'MAFWFNMVTGQVVESEEPPFAAAERMGPYPTHEDAHNAYLIAALRNVTADIEDEAATAADEDDFDRDQREWEEAWE' A
#
# COMPACT_ATOMS: atom_id res chain seq x y z
N MET A 1 26.02 11.40 5.85
CA MET A 1 25.50 10.91 4.55
C MET A 1 24.38 9.94 4.80
N ALA A 2 23.36 9.94 3.95
CA ALA A 2 22.19 9.06 4.05
C ALA A 2 21.82 8.49 2.69
N PHE A 3 21.05 7.41 2.68
CA PHE A 3 20.57 6.76 1.47
C PHE A 3 19.12 7.15 1.19
N TRP A 4 18.82 7.42 -0.07
CA TRP A 4 17.50 7.80 -0.55
C TRP A 4 17.07 6.87 -1.66
N PHE A 5 15.83 6.39 -1.62
CA PHE A 5 15.26 5.52 -2.64
C PHE A 5 14.31 6.32 -3.54
N ASN A 6 14.44 6.18 -4.86
CA ASN A 6 13.47 6.69 -5.83
C ASN A 6 12.41 5.63 -6.12
N MET A 7 11.17 5.89 -5.74
CA MET A 7 10.03 4.98 -5.90
C MET A 7 9.65 4.73 -7.36
N VAL A 8 9.97 5.67 -8.26
CA VAL A 8 9.63 5.59 -9.69
C VAL A 8 10.68 4.81 -10.46
N THR A 9 11.97 5.05 -10.19
CA THR A 9 13.07 4.44 -10.95
C THR A 9 13.68 3.21 -10.26
N GLY A 10 13.41 3.02 -8.97
CA GLY A 10 14.03 1.96 -8.16
C GLY A 10 15.49 2.25 -7.76
N GLN A 11 15.98 3.46 -8.01
CA GLN A 11 17.37 3.83 -7.75
C GLN A 11 17.60 4.21 -6.28
N VAL A 12 18.71 3.76 -5.70
CA VAL A 12 19.23 4.25 -4.42
C VAL A 12 20.40 5.21 -4.68
N VAL A 13 20.41 6.35 -3.99
CA VAL A 13 21.49 7.33 -4.04
C VAL A 13 21.92 7.70 -2.62
N GLU A 14 23.24 7.75 -2.41
CA GLU A 14 23.83 8.31 -1.20
C GLU A 14 23.97 9.83 -1.36
N SER A 15 23.36 10.59 -0.46
CA SER A 15 23.39 12.05 -0.49
C SER A 15 23.18 12.64 0.89
N GLU A 16 23.72 13.83 1.14
CA GLU A 16 23.47 14.60 2.37
C GLU A 16 22.10 15.27 2.32
N GLU A 17 21.71 15.76 1.15
CA GLU A 17 20.40 16.36 0.89
C GLU A 17 19.50 15.42 0.08
N PRO A 18 18.16 15.59 0.13
CA PRO A 18 17.25 14.75 -0.64
C PRO A 18 17.46 14.90 -2.15
N PRO A 19 17.88 13.84 -2.89
CA PRO A 19 18.29 13.95 -4.29
C PRO A 19 17.12 13.89 -5.29
N PHE A 20 15.92 13.49 -4.87
CA PHE A 20 14.74 13.33 -5.72
C PHE A 20 13.57 14.23 -5.27
N ALA A 21 12.57 14.36 -6.13
CA ALA A 21 11.33 15.07 -5.82
C ALA A 21 10.62 14.46 -4.61
N ALA A 22 9.91 15.28 -3.84
CA ALA A 22 9.27 14.84 -2.60
C ALA A 22 8.25 13.71 -2.81
N ALA A 23 7.53 13.71 -3.93
CA ALA A 23 6.55 12.68 -4.28
C ALA A 23 7.18 11.35 -4.72
N GLU A 24 8.47 11.34 -5.05
CA GLU A 24 9.16 10.20 -5.66
C GLU A 24 10.20 9.59 -4.72
N ARG A 25 10.48 10.24 -3.58
CA ARG A 25 11.56 9.83 -2.67
C ARG A 25 11.04 9.14 -1.43
N MET A 26 11.80 8.15 -0.97
CA MET A 26 11.73 7.63 0.39
C MET A 26 13.09 7.75 1.08
N GLY A 27 13.07 8.05 2.37
CA GLY A 27 14.26 8.23 3.19
C GLY A 27 14.21 9.52 4.03
N PRO A 28 15.30 9.83 4.75
CA PRO A 28 16.62 9.22 4.66
C PRO A 28 16.73 7.84 5.33
N TYR A 29 17.60 6.99 4.80
CA TYR A 29 17.93 5.68 5.36
C TYR A 29 19.40 5.58 5.79
N PRO A 30 19.73 4.76 6.82
CA PRO A 30 21.10 4.61 7.29
C PRO A 30 21.98 3.79 6.35
N THR A 31 21.40 2.83 5.61
CA THR A 31 22.14 1.97 4.69
C THR A 31 21.45 1.85 3.33
N HIS A 32 22.20 1.45 2.32
CA HIS A 32 21.66 1.15 0.99
C HIS A 32 20.64 0.00 1.04
N GLU A 33 20.90 -1.01 1.86
CA GLU A 33 20.01 -2.16 2.06
C GLU A 33 18.69 -1.74 2.72
N ASP A 34 18.74 -0.87 3.74
CA ASP A 34 17.54 -0.34 4.38
C ASP A 34 16.66 0.44 3.39
N ALA A 35 17.28 1.24 2.52
CA ALA A 35 16.57 1.99 1.50
C ALA A 35 15.82 1.06 0.52
N HIS A 36 16.47 -0.01 0.07
CA HIS A 36 15.87 -0.98 -0.84
C HIS A 36 14.80 -1.83 -0.14
N ASN A 37 15.06 -2.25 1.10
CA ASN A 37 14.11 -3.05 1.88
C ASN A 37 12.86 -2.26 2.26
N ALA A 38 12.99 -0.96 2.56
CA ALA A 38 11.85 -0.13 2.88
C ALA A 38 10.83 -0.07 1.73
N TYR A 39 11.29 -0.01 0.48
CA TYR A 39 10.41 -0.09 -0.68
C TYR A 39 9.69 -1.44 -0.78
N LEU A 40 10.40 -2.54 -0.59
CA LEU A 40 9.80 -3.88 -0.61
C LEU A 40 8.75 -4.05 0.50
N ILE A 41 9.03 -3.54 1.70
CA ILE A 41 8.09 -3.58 2.83
C ILE A 41 6.85 -2.73 2.54
N ALA A 42 7.04 -1.52 1.98
CA ALA A 42 5.93 -0.65 1.61
C ALA A 42 5.04 -1.29 0.53
N ALA A 43 5.66 -1.85 -0.52
CA ALA A 43 4.95 -2.58 -1.57
C ALA A 43 4.16 -3.77 -1.01
N LEU A 44 4.76 -4.56 -0.11
CA LEU A 44 4.08 -5.68 0.53
C LEU A 44 2.88 -5.22 1.36
N ARG A 45 3.02 -4.14 2.13
CA ARG A 45 1.92 -3.59 2.94
C ARG A 45 0.77 -3.09 2.09
N ASN A 46 1.06 -2.45 0.96
CA ASN A 46 0.03 -2.01 0.03
C ASN A 46 -0.75 -3.20 -0.54
N VAL A 47 -0.05 -4.26 -0.96
CA VAL A 47 -0.72 -5.49 -1.43
C VAL A 47 -1.61 -6.10 -0.34
N THR A 48 -1.16 -6.12 0.91
CA THR A 48 -2.00 -6.60 2.03
C THR A 48 -3.24 -5.72 2.21
N ALA A 49 -3.07 -4.40 2.19
CA ALA A 49 -4.19 -3.47 2.33
C ALA A 49 -5.20 -3.60 1.18
N ASP A 50 -4.72 -3.74 -0.06
CA ASP A 50 -5.58 -3.93 -1.23
C ASP A 50 -6.43 -5.21 -1.10
N ILE A 51 -5.84 -6.30 -0.58
CA ILE A 51 -6.56 -7.56 -0.32
C ILE A 51 -7.59 -7.39 0.80
N GLU A 52 -7.25 -6.69 1.88
CA GLU A 52 -8.16 -6.44 3.01
C GLU A 52 -9.35 -5.57 2.58
N ASP A 53 -9.11 -4.54 1.77
CA ASP A 53 -10.15 -3.68 1.22
C ASP A 53 -11.08 -4.44 0.26
N GLU A 54 -10.54 -5.31 -0.61
CA GLU A 54 -11.33 -6.19 -1.48
C GLU A 54 -12.20 -7.15 -0.67
N ALA A 55 -11.63 -7.76 0.38
CA ALA A 55 -12.37 -8.67 1.26
C ALA A 55 -13.48 -7.96 2.06
N ALA A 56 -13.22 -6.75 2.55
CA ALA A 56 -14.21 -5.94 3.25
C ALA A 56 -15.39 -5.58 2.32
N THR A 57 -15.08 -5.15 1.10
CA THR A 57 -16.10 -4.80 0.09
C THR A 57 -16.97 -6.01 -0.26
N ALA A 58 -16.36 -7.18 -0.47
CA ALA A 58 -17.10 -8.40 -0.78
C ALA A 58 -18.02 -8.86 0.38
N ALA A 59 -17.61 -8.65 1.63
CA ALA A 59 -18.43 -8.98 2.80
C ALA A 59 -19.64 -8.05 2.93
N ASP A 60 -19.47 -6.75 2.65
CA ASP A 60 -20.57 -5.79 2.66
C ASP A 60 -21.59 -6.07 1.54
N GLU A 61 -21.14 -6.53 0.37
CA GLU A 61 -22.03 -6.94 -0.74
C GLU A 61 -22.84 -8.21 -0.40
N ASP A 62 -22.23 -9.23 0.21
CA ASP A 62 -22.94 -10.45 0.64
C ASP A 62 -24.00 -10.14 1.73
N ASP A 63 -23.70 -9.21 2.64
CA ASP A 63 -24.63 -8.77 3.68
C ASP A 63 -25.86 -8.08 3.07
N PHE A 64 -25.65 -7.19 2.08
CA PHE A 64 -26.72 -6.51 1.36
C PHE A 64 -27.61 -7.49 0.57
N ASP A 65 -26.99 -8.44 -0.16
CA ASP A 65 -27.71 -9.45 -0.94
C ASP A 65 -28.51 -10.41 -0.03
N ARG A 66 -28.00 -10.72 1.16
CA ARG A 66 -28.74 -11.49 2.18
C ARG A 66 -29.95 -10.71 2.68
N ASP A 67 -29.73 -9.47 3.12
CA ASP A 67 -30.78 -8.63 3.68
C ASP A 67 -31.90 -8.34 2.66
N GLN A 68 -31.56 -8.18 1.37
CA GLN A 68 -32.55 -8.04 0.29
C GLN A 68 -33.43 -9.28 0.15
N ARG A 69 -32.83 -10.47 0.11
CA ARG A 69 -33.56 -11.75 -0.02
C ARG A 69 -34.49 -12.00 1.17
N GLU A 70 -34.02 -11.73 2.38
CA GLU A 70 -34.86 -11.85 3.58
C GLU A 70 -36.06 -10.90 3.53
N TRP A 71 -35.88 -9.70 3.00
CA TRP A 71 -36.98 -8.74 2.80
C TRP A 71 -37.96 -9.21 1.73
N GLU A 72 -37.48 -9.72 0.59
CA GLU A 72 -38.33 -10.25 -0.48
C GLU A 72 -39.16 -11.46 -0.01
N GLU A 73 -38.56 -12.41 0.72
CA GLU A 73 -39.25 -13.58 1.27
C GLU A 73 -40.26 -13.23 2.37
N ALA A 74 -40.02 -12.18 3.15
CA ALA A 74 -40.91 -11.77 4.25
C ALA A 74 -42.20 -11.08 3.77
N TRP A 75 -42.24 -10.62 2.52
CA TRP A 75 -43.38 -9.89 1.93
C TRP A 75 -44.04 -10.60 0.74
N GLU A 76 -43.68 -11.88 0.49
CA GLU A 76 -44.36 -12.82 -0.42
C GLU A 76 -45.45 -13.65 0.28
#